data_AF-B5DK01-F1
#
_entry.id   AF-B5DK01-F1
#
_cell.length_a   1.000
_cell.length_b   1.000
_cell.length_c   1.000
_cell.angle_alpha   90.00
_cell.angle_beta   90.00
_cell.angle_gamma   90.00
#
_symmetry.space_group_name_H-M   'P 1'
#
loop_
_entity.id
_entity.type
_entity.pdbx_description
1 polymer ?
#
loop_
_entity_poly.entity_id
_entity_poly.type
_entity_poly.pdbx_seq_one_letter_code
_entity_poly.pdbx_strand_id
1 'polypeptide(L)'
;MLLKYIPMLLLAQLVLAAPTSRDPSDNGSHDPVQRQLEQEARQETVLLLNALFRAQIAYFTEVKAKLSPQSKRAGDIDRYVSRVNEAIAENDLDKKDQIWLDIFEEFRKSPLLLNRQSETGLSDDEYKALLTDGKLQEISKSFVSDVAAYFWKMAKLSGRVVENHIEGLSSDTKHN
;
A
#
# COMPACT_ATOMS: atom_id res chain seq x y z
N MET A 1 7.98 21.42 -7.66
CA MET A 1 6.78 20.96 -6.89
C MET A 1 6.80 19.47 -6.53
N LEU A 2 7.80 18.66 -6.94
CA LEU A 2 7.88 17.23 -6.61
C LEU A 2 8.16 16.90 -5.13
N LEU A 3 8.57 17.86 -4.30
CA LEU A 3 8.84 17.62 -2.87
C LEU A 3 7.59 17.28 -2.03
N LYS A 4 6.37 17.50 -2.55
CA LYS A 4 5.13 17.26 -1.80
C LYS A 4 4.72 15.79 -1.68
N TYR A 5 5.34 14.88 -2.45
CA TYR A 5 5.00 13.46 -2.47
C TYR A 5 6.04 12.56 -1.78
N ILE A 6 7.18 13.13 -1.37
CA ILE A 6 8.19 12.46 -0.55
C ILE A 6 7.61 11.92 0.78
N PRO A 7 6.67 12.61 1.46
CA PRO A 7 6.05 12.06 2.67
C PRO A 7 5.23 10.78 2.43
N MET A 8 4.63 10.62 1.24
CA MET A 8 3.87 9.40 0.90
C MET A 8 4.79 8.19 0.64
N LEU A 9 5.94 8.42 0.02
CA LEU A 9 6.96 7.37 -0.15
C LEU A 9 7.60 6.96 1.19
N LEU A 10 7.73 7.91 2.13
CA LEU A 10 8.16 7.63 3.50
C LEU A 10 7.10 6.86 4.31
N LEU A 11 5.81 7.07 4.05
CA LEU A 11 4.73 6.30 4.70
C LEU A 11 4.72 4.82 4.28
N ALA A 12 5.11 4.51 3.04
CA ALA A 12 5.33 3.12 2.61
C ALA A 12 6.54 2.49 3.33
N GLN A 13 7.59 3.26 3.63
CA GLN A 13 8.75 2.78 4.39
C GLN A 13 8.44 2.54 5.88
N LEU A 14 7.46 3.25 6.46
CA LEU A 14 6.99 3.00 7.83
C LEU A 14 6.17 1.70 7.94
N VAL A 15 5.50 1.27 6.87
CA VAL A 15 4.81 -0.04 6.82
C VAL A 15 5.82 -1.20 6.67
N LEU A 16 6.94 -0.97 5.98
CA LEU A 16 8.05 -1.93 5.85
C LEU A 16 8.94 -2.03 7.10
N ALA A 17 8.81 -1.09 8.04
CA ALA A 17 9.43 -1.16 9.37
C ALA A 17 8.56 -1.92 10.39
N ALA A 18 7.52 -2.63 9.94
CA ALA A 18 6.99 -3.75 10.71
C ALA A 18 8.10 -4.81 10.84
N PRO A 19 8.28 -5.44 12.01
CA PRO A 19 9.45 -6.26 12.30
C PRO A 19 9.51 -7.47 11.36
N THR A 20 10.29 -7.34 10.30
CA THR A 20 10.83 -8.46 9.53
C THR A 20 12.08 -8.94 10.29
N SER A 21 12.17 -10.26 10.43
CA SER A 21 13.18 -11.01 11.20
C SER A 21 12.90 -11.15 12.71
N ARG A 22 12.10 -12.17 13.05
CA ARG A 22 12.27 -12.89 14.32
C ARG A 22 13.58 -13.67 14.25
N ASP A 23 14.51 -13.32 15.12
CA ASP A 23 15.62 -14.20 15.51
C ASP A 23 15.01 -15.48 16.13
N PRO A 24 15.37 -16.70 15.70
CA PRO A 24 14.79 -17.94 16.25
C PRO A 24 15.12 -18.17 17.73
N SER A 25 15.97 -17.33 18.30
CA SER A 25 16.50 -17.45 19.66
C SER A 25 15.79 -16.60 20.72
N ASP A 26 14.80 -15.79 20.33
CA ASP A 26 14.01 -15.03 21.32
C ASP A 26 12.89 -15.90 21.88
N ASN A 27 13.06 -16.33 23.13
CA ASN A 27 12.10 -17.14 23.88
C ASN A 27 10.73 -16.50 23.80
N GLY A 28 9.87 -17.09 22.96
CA GLY A 28 8.61 -16.52 22.56
C GLY A 28 7.76 -16.13 23.76
N SER A 29 7.25 -14.90 23.73
CA SER A 29 6.08 -14.59 24.53
C SER A 29 4.95 -15.53 24.08
N HIS A 30 4.69 -16.53 24.92
CA HIS A 30 3.55 -17.42 24.81
C HIS A 30 2.24 -16.70 25.20
N ASP A 31 2.20 -15.36 25.12
CA ASP A 31 1.03 -14.58 25.44
C ASP A 31 -0.01 -14.72 24.29
N PRO A 32 -1.14 -15.38 24.52
CA PRO A 32 -2.19 -15.53 23.52
C PRO A 32 -2.73 -14.17 23.04
N VAL A 33 -2.69 -13.15 23.89
CA VAL A 33 -3.17 -11.80 23.58
C VAL A 33 -2.24 -11.12 22.58
N GLN A 34 -0.92 -11.26 22.76
CA GLN A 34 0.05 -10.72 21.81
C GLN A 34 -0.06 -11.37 20.43
N ARG A 35 -0.24 -12.71 20.36
CA ARG A 35 -0.46 -13.41 19.08
C ARG A 35 -1.74 -12.96 18.37
N GLN A 36 -2.81 -12.73 19.13
CA GLN A 36 -4.06 -12.23 18.57
C GLN A 36 -3.88 -10.82 17.97
N LEU A 37 -3.19 -9.92 18.68
CA LEU A 37 -2.91 -8.56 18.20
C LEU A 37 -2.01 -8.57 16.95
N GLU A 38 -1.00 -9.45 16.90
CA GLU A 38 -0.18 -9.66 15.71
C GLU A 38 -1.02 -10.12 14.51
N GLN A 39 -1.97 -11.04 14.74
CA GLN A 39 -2.85 -11.54 13.69
C GLN A 39 -3.84 -10.46 13.20
N GLU A 40 -4.41 -9.66 14.11
CA GLU A 40 -5.26 -8.51 13.76
C GLU A 40 -4.48 -7.48 12.93
N ALA A 41 -3.27 -7.12 13.34
CA ALA A 41 -2.41 -6.19 12.61
C ALA A 41 -2.06 -6.70 11.19
N ARG A 42 -1.76 -8.00 11.07
CA ARG A 42 -1.49 -8.63 9.77
C ARG A 42 -2.71 -8.58 8.86
N GLN A 43 -3.90 -8.88 9.39
CA GLN A 43 -5.15 -8.82 8.62
C GLN A 43 -5.46 -7.40 8.15
N GLU A 44 -5.34 -6.39 9.01
CA GLU A 44 -5.55 -4.99 8.64
C GLU A 44 -4.55 -4.51 7.58
N THR A 45 -3.31 -5.01 7.63
CA THR A 45 -2.29 -4.71 6.61
C THR A 45 -2.65 -5.33 5.26
N VAL A 46 -3.12 -6.59 5.23
CA VAL A 46 -3.62 -7.22 4.00
C VAL A 46 -4.81 -6.46 3.42
N LEU A 47 -5.75 -6.03 4.26
CA LEU A 47 -6.91 -5.25 3.83
C LEU A 47 -6.49 -3.92 3.21
N LEU A 48 -5.55 -3.20 3.85
CA LEU A 48 -4.98 -1.97 3.29
C LEU A 48 -4.34 -2.25 1.93
N LEU A 49 -3.41 -3.20 1.83
CA LEU A 49 -2.70 -3.49 0.57
C LEU A 49 -3.68 -3.79 -0.57
N ASN A 50 -4.70 -4.61 -0.30
CA ASN A 50 -5.73 -4.90 -1.30
C ASN A 50 -6.56 -3.67 -1.68
N ALA A 51 -6.87 -2.77 -0.74
CA ALA A 51 -7.54 -1.50 -1.04
C ALA A 51 -6.65 -0.59 -1.91
N LEU A 52 -5.36 -0.47 -1.58
CA LEU A 52 -4.41 0.31 -2.37
C LEU A 52 -4.25 -0.23 -3.80
N PHE A 53 -4.20 -1.55 -3.97
CA PHE A 53 -4.12 -2.18 -5.28
C PHE A 53 -5.39 -1.94 -6.10
N ARG A 54 -6.57 -2.05 -5.49
CA ARG A 54 -7.85 -1.74 -6.15
C ARG A 54 -7.95 -0.28 -6.57
N ALA A 55 -7.50 0.65 -5.72
CA ALA A 55 -7.47 2.07 -6.06
C ALA A 55 -6.53 2.36 -7.24
N GLN A 56 -5.34 1.73 -7.27
CA GLN A 56 -4.41 1.83 -8.39
C GLN A 56 -5.01 1.27 -9.69
N ILE A 57 -5.65 0.09 -9.64
CA ILE A 57 -6.35 -0.49 -10.81
C ILE A 57 -7.43 0.45 -11.31
N ALA A 58 -8.29 0.97 -10.43
CA ALA A 58 -9.36 1.90 -10.80
C ALA A 58 -8.78 3.16 -11.45
N TYR A 59 -7.77 3.77 -10.82
CA TYR A 59 -7.12 4.97 -11.33
C TYR A 59 -6.59 4.76 -12.76
N PHE A 60 -5.76 3.73 -12.97
CA PHE A 60 -5.13 3.52 -14.26
C PHE A 60 -6.11 3.00 -15.32
N THR A 61 -7.16 2.27 -14.94
CA THR A 61 -8.24 1.90 -15.87
C THR A 61 -8.94 3.14 -16.41
N GLU A 62 -9.22 4.13 -15.57
CA GLU A 62 -9.81 5.41 -15.99
C GLU A 62 -8.86 6.25 -16.84
N VAL A 63 -7.57 6.26 -16.52
CA VAL A 63 -6.55 6.90 -17.37
C VAL A 63 -6.53 6.25 -18.75
N LYS A 64 -6.48 4.91 -18.82
CA LYS A 64 -6.47 4.15 -20.07
C LYS A 64 -7.69 4.44 -20.93
N ALA A 65 -8.88 4.51 -20.32
CA ALA A 65 -10.13 4.77 -21.04
C ALA A 65 -10.14 6.11 -21.80
N LYS A 66 -9.26 7.05 -21.42
CA LYS A 66 -9.11 8.37 -22.04
C LYS A 66 -7.92 8.48 -23.00
N LEU A 67 -7.12 7.42 -23.11
CA LEU A 67 -6.01 7.34 -24.05
C LEU A 67 -6.45 6.65 -25.34
N SER A 68 -5.71 6.88 -26.42
CA SER A 68 -5.87 6.07 -27.62
C SER A 68 -5.58 4.59 -27.29
N PRO A 69 -6.46 3.64 -27.65
CA PRO A 69 -6.25 2.21 -27.39
C PRO A 69 -4.97 1.66 -28.04
N GLN A 70 -4.49 2.31 -29.10
CA GLN A 70 -3.28 1.92 -29.82
C GLN A 70 -2.02 2.61 -29.27
N SER A 71 -2.16 3.50 -28.28
CA SER A 71 -1.03 4.17 -27.66
C SER A 71 -0.19 3.17 -26.86
N LYS A 72 1.14 3.34 -26.89
CA LYS A 72 2.04 2.53 -26.05
C LYS A 72 1.63 2.63 -24.58
N ARG A 73 1.24 3.82 -24.11
CA ARG A 73 0.82 4.04 -22.73
C ARG A 73 -0.41 3.21 -22.33
N ALA A 74 -1.37 3.03 -23.23
CA ALA A 74 -2.52 2.17 -22.94
C ALA A 74 -2.09 0.71 -22.71
N GLY A 75 -1.16 0.20 -23.53
CA GLY A 75 -0.57 -1.13 -23.35
C GLY A 75 0.26 -1.27 -22.07
N ASP A 76 1.06 -0.25 -21.73
CA ASP A 76 1.83 -0.21 -20.49
C ASP A 76 0.89 -0.26 -19.26
N ILE A 77 -0.23 0.47 -19.32
CA ILE A 77 -1.27 0.43 -18.27
C ILE A 77 -1.93 -0.94 -18.17
N ASP A 78 -2.26 -1.58 -19.30
CA ASP A 78 -2.86 -2.92 -19.29
C ASP A 78 -1.94 -3.94 -18.60
N ARG A 79 -0.64 -3.88 -18.91
CA ARG A 79 0.36 -4.71 -18.25
C ARG A 79 0.41 -4.43 -16.74
N TYR A 80 0.44 -3.16 -16.35
CA TYR A 80 0.45 -2.78 -14.94
C TYR A 80 -0.79 -3.29 -14.19
N VAL A 81 -1.98 -3.05 -14.73
CA VAL A 81 -3.25 -3.50 -14.14
C VAL A 81 -3.28 -5.03 -14.03
N SER A 82 -2.79 -5.76 -15.03
CA SER A 82 -2.68 -7.24 -14.95
C SER A 82 -1.82 -7.66 -13.75
N ARG A 83 -0.62 -7.07 -13.61
CA ARG A 83 0.31 -7.42 -12.54
C ARG A 83 -0.24 -7.07 -11.16
N VAL A 84 -0.92 -5.94 -11.02
CA VAL A 84 -1.57 -5.56 -9.75
C VAL A 84 -2.75 -6.49 -9.43
N ASN A 85 -3.48 -7.01 -10.43
CA ASN A 85 -4.50 -8.04 -10.20
C ASN A 85 -3.89 -9.36 -9.71
N GLU A 86 -2.74 -9.77 -10.26
CA GLU A 86 -1.98 -10.93 -9.76
C GLU A 86 -1.60 -10.72 -8.28
N ALA A 87 -1.12 -9.52 -7.93
CA ALA A 87 -0.80 -9.18 -6.55
C ALA A 87 -2.03 -9.28 -5.63
N ILE A 88 -3.22 -8.85 -6.06
CA ILE A 88 -4.47 -9.00 -5.28
C ILE A 88 -4.85 -10.46 -5.06
N ALA A 89 -4.70 -11.30 -6.09
CA ALA A 89 -5.08 -12.71 -6.06
C ALA A 89 -4.17 -13.59 -5.18
N GLU A 90 -2.94 -13.14 -4.89
CA GLU A 90 -2.03 -13.83 -3.98
C GLU A 90 -2.52 -13.73 -2.52
N ASN A 91 -2.52 -14.86 -1.80
CA ASN A 91 -2.95 -14.93 -0.40
C ASN A 91 -1.77 -14.98 0.58
N ASP A 92 -0.60 -15.39 0.10
CA ASP A 92 0.65 -15.37 0.85
C ASP A 92 1.21 -13.95 0.92
N LEU A 93 1.37 -13.43 2.14
CA LEU A 93 1.82 -12.04 2.35
C LEU A 93 3.22 -11.79 1.78
N ASP A 94 4.14 -12.74 1.99
CA ASP A 94 5.55 -12.56 1.61
C ASP A 94 5.68 -12.61 0.09
N LYS A 95 4.92 -13.50 -0.57
CA LYS A 95 4.83 -13.53 -2.04
C LYS A 95 4.13 -12.29 -2.58
N LYS A 96 3.07 -11.81 -1.93
CA LYS A 96 2.37 -10.58 -2.33
C LYS A 96 3.32 -9.37 -2.26
N ASP A 97 4.12 -9.28 -1.21
CA ASP A 97 5.12 -8.22 -1.05
C ASP A 97 6.21 -8.30 -2.13
N GLN A 98 6.69 -9.51 -2.42
CA GLN A 98 7.64 -9.71 -3.53
C GLN A 98 7.05 -9.31 -4.89
N ILE A 99 5.81 -9.72 -5.20
CA ILE A 99 5.13 -9.32 -6.44
C ILE A 99 5.01 -7.79 -6.51
N TRP A 100 4.69 -7.14 -5.39
CA TRP A 100 4.60 -5.69 -5.34
C TRP A 100 5.95 -5.00 -5.60
N LEU A 101 7.03 -5.49 -4.98
CA LEU A 101 8.39 -5.00 -5.24
C LEU A 101 8.79 -5.18 -6.72
N ASP A 102 8.46 -6.34 -7.30
CA ASP A 102 8.73 -6.62 -8.71
C ASP A 102 7.98 -5.64 -9.63
N ILE A 103 6.72 -5.35 -9.34
CA ILE A 103 5.91 -4.34 -10.06
C ILE A 103 6.57 -2.97 -9.95
N PHE A 104 7.01 -2.56 -8.74
CA PHE A 104 7.68 -1.29 -8.56
C PHE A 104 8.96 -1.19 -9.40
N GLU A 105 9.82 -2.22 -9.36
CA GLU A 105 11.06 -2.27 -10.13
C GLU A 105 10.85 -2.30 -11.65
N GLU A 106 9.78 -2.94 -12.10
CA GLU A 106 9.38 -2.99 -13.50
C GLU A 106 8.93 -1.61 -14.00
N PHE A 107 8.06 -0.93 -13.25
CA PHE A 107 7.42 0.31 -13.70
C PHE A 107 8.17 1.58 -13.32
N ARG A 108 9.16 1.54 -12.41
CA ARG A 108 10.00 2.72 -12.12
C ARG A 108 10.80 3.21 -13.33
N LYS A 109 11.08 2.32 -14.30
CA LYS A 109 11.82 2.63 -15.54
C LYS A 109 10.94 3.25 -16.63
N SER A 110 9.62 3.05 -16.54
CA SER A 110 8.61 3.66 -17.41
C SER A 110 7.45 4.20 -16.57
N PRO A 111 7.66 5.33 -15.85
CA PRO A 111 6.68 5.81 -14.89
C PRO A 111 5.36 6.13 -15.57
N LEU A 112 4.27 5.52 -15.09
CA LEU A 112 2.92 5.67 -15.65
C LEU A 112 2.34 7.07 -15.55
N LEU A 113 2.97 7.96 -14.79
CA LEU A 113 2.52 9.33 -14.55
C LEU A 113 3.31 10.37 -15.34
N LEU A 114 4.42 9.97 -15.99
CA LEU A 114 5.23 10.89 -16.78
C LEU A 114 4.82 10.80 -18.24
N ASN A 115 4.56 11.96 -18.84
CA ASN A 115 4.23 12.02 -20.24
C ASN A 115 5.47 11.80 -21.11
N ARG A 116 5.27 11.05 -22.19
CA ARG A 116 6.09 11.12 -23.40
C ARG A 116 5.10 11.17 -24.55
N GLN A 117 5.09 12.28 -25.29
CA GLN A 117 4.11 12.50 -26.34
C GLN A 117 4.11 11.40 -27.41
N SER A 118 5.27 10.78 -27.69
CA SER A 118 5.37 9.63 -28.59
C SER A 118 4.69 8.35 -28.07
N GLU A 119 4.43 8.27 -26.77
CA GLU A 119 3.82 7.10 -26.13
C GLU A 119 2.32 7.30 -25.84
N THR A 120 1.88 8.55 -25.71
CA THR A 120 0.51 8.93 -25.34
C THR A 120 -0.26 9.60 -26.48
N GLY A 121 0.42 10.25 -27.42
CA GLY A 121 -0.17 11.15 -28.41
C GLY A 121 -0.60 12.51 -27.86
N LEU A 122 -0.31 12.79 -26.58
CA LEU A 122 -0.77 13.98 -25.86
C LEU A 122 0.40 14.89 -25.51
N SER A 123 0.18 16.20 -25.50
CA SER A 123 1.08 17.15 -24.85
C SER A 123 1.12 16.95 -23.33
N ASP A 124 2.13 17.51 -22.68
CA ASP A 124 2.29 17.39 -21.22
C ASP A 124 1.10 17.98 -20.46
N ASP A 125 0.54 19.10 -20.94
CA ASP A 125 -0.61 19.75 -20.31
C ASP A 125 -1.89 18.93 -20.48
N GLU A 126 -2.11 18.36 -21.67
CA GLU A 126 -3.25 17.45 -21.92
C GLU A 126 -3.15 16.18 -21.06
N TYR A 127 -1.94 15.60 -20.96
CA TYR A 127 -1.74 14.41 -20.15
C TYR A 127 -1.92 14.71 -18.66
N LYS A 128 -1.42 15.85 -18.18
CA LYS A 128 -1.62 16.30 -16.80
C LYS A 128 -3.09 16.56 -16.48
N ALA A 129 -3.82 17.20 -17.40
CA ALA A 129 -5.26 17.40 -17.26
C ALA A 129 -6.00 16.06 -17.18
N LEU A 130 -5.62 15.10 -18.03
CA LEU A 130 -6.15 13.73 -17.99
C LEU A 130 -5.91 13.08 -16.63
N LEU A 131 -4.69 13.13 -16.09
CA LEU A 131 -4.31 12.54 -14.79
C LEU A 131 -4.97 13.20 -13.57
N THR A 132 -5.55 14.38 -13.73
CA THR A 132 -6.15 15.17 -12.63
C THR A 132 -7.64 15.43 -12.82
N ASP A 133 -8.30 14.69 -13.71
CA ASP A 133 -9.74 14.79 -13.90
C ASP A 133 -10.51 14.44 -12.60
N GLY A 134 -11.75 14.96 -12.47
CA GLY A 134 -12.56 14.89 -11.26
C GLY A 134 -12.68 13.47 -10.69
N LYS A 135 -12.94 12.47 -11.54
CA LYS A 135 -13.04 11.06 -11.12
C LYS A 135 -11.72 10.52 -10.56
N LEU A 136 -10.58 10.91 -11.14
CA LEU A 136 -9.26 10.52 -10.63
C LEU A 136 -8.92 11.21 -9.32
N GLN A 137 -9.39 12.46 -9.13
CA GLN A 137 -9.27 13.16 -7.85
C GLN A 137 -10.09 12.48 -6.76
N GLU A 138 -11.29 11.98 -7.08
CA GLU A 138 -12.11 11.20 -6.13
C GLU A 138 -11.43 9.90 -5.71
N ILE A 139 -10.88 9.15 -6.68
CA ILE A 139 -10.10 7.93 -6.38
C ILE A 139 -8.90 8.26 -5.48
N SER A 140 -8.19 9.36 -5.77
CA SER A 140 -7.06 9.82 -4.96
C SER A 140 -7.47 10.23 -3.53
N LYS A 141 -8.65 10.84 -3.37
CA LYS A 141 -9.19 11.18 -2.04
C LYS A 141 -9.56 9.92 -1.25
N SER A 142 -10.19 8.93 -1.89
CA SER A 142 -10.50 7.64 -1.27
C SER A 142 -9.22 6.95 -0.79
N PHE A 143 -8.18 6.94 -1.64
CA PHE A 143 -6.87 6.40 -1.29
C PHE A 143 -6.30 7.01 -0.01
N VAL A 144 -6.30 8.35 0.12
CA VAL A 144 -5.82 9.03 1.33
C VAL A 144 -6.67 8.68 2.55
N SER A 145 -7.98 8.56 2.38
CA SER A 145 -8.90 8.16 3.45
C SER A 145 -8.62 6.74 3.95
N ASP A 146 -8.38 5.79 3.04
CA ASP A 146 -8.09 4.39 3.39
C ASP A 146 -6.78 4.26 4.17
N VAL A 147 -5.75 4.99 3.73
CA VAL A 147 -4.46 5.07 4.44
C VAL A 147 -4.64 5.66 5.85
N ALA A 148 -5.37 6.77 5.97
CA ALA A 148 -5.63 7.39 7.27
C ALA A 148 -6.41 6.45 8.22
N ALA A 149 -7.40 5.75 7.71
CA ALA A 149 -8.17 4.76 8.46
C ALA A 149 -7.28 3.62 8.98
N TYR A 150 -6.36 3.12 8.15
CA TYR A 150 -5.38 2.12 8.57
C TYR A 150 -4.47 2.63 9.69
N PHE A 151 -3.85 3.80 9.54
CA PHE A 151 -2.97 4.35 10.58
C PHE A 151 -3.71 4.53 11.92
N TRP A 152 -4.97 4.95 11.88
CA TRP A 152 -5.80 5.05 13.06
C TRP A 152 -6.05 3.69 13.74
N LYS A 153 -6.32 2.63 12.96
CA LYS A 153 -6.48 1.28 13.48
C LYS A 153 -5.19 0.73 14.08
N MET A 154 -4.06 0.96 13.42
CA MET A 154 -2.75 0.54 13.92
C MET A 154 -2.39 1.28 15.21
N ALA A 155 -2.66 2.58 15.32
CA ALA A 155 -2.46 3.33 16.56
C ALA A 155 -3.29 2.76 17.72
N LYS A 156 -4.55 2.37 17.48
CA LYS A 156 -5.39 1.69 18.47
C LYS A 156 -4.85 0.31 18.88
N LEU A 157 -4.35 -0.47 17.92
CA LEU A 157 -3.71 -1.75 18.18
C LEU A 157 -2.46 -1.58 19.06
N SER A 158 -1.60 -0.62 18.74
CA SER A 158 -0.40 -0.31 19.54
C SER A 158 -0.76 0.14 20.97
N GLY A 159 -1.83 0.93 21.14
CA GLY A 159 -2.33 1.30 22.47
C GLY A 159 -2.70 0.09 23.33
N ARG A 160 -3.43 -0.87 22.74
CA ARG A 160 -3.80 -2.13 23.42
C ARG A 160 -2.59 -2.97 23.83
N VAL A 161 -1.54 -3.03 23.02
CA VAL A 161 -0.29 -3.74 23.36
C VAL A 161 0.35 -3.15 24.62
N VAL A 162 0.39 -1.82 24.72
CA VAL A 162 0.96 -1.12 25.89
C VAL A 162 0.11 -1.34 27.15
N GLU A 163 -1.21 -1.21 27.03
CA GLU A 163 -2.15 -1.46 28.14
C GLU A 163 -1.99 -2.88 28.71
N ASN A 164 -1.96 -3.89 27.85
CA ASN A 164 -1.79 -5.28 28.27
C ASN A 164 -0.43 -5.55 28.94
N HIS A 165 0.64 -4.91 28.45
CA HIS A 165 1.95 -5.03 29.07
C HIS A 165 1.99 -4.39 30.48
N ILE A 166 1.32 -3.25 30.67
CA ILE A 166 1.19 -2.59 31.97
C ILE A 166 0.34 -3.41 32.95
N GLU A 167 -0.75 -4.02 32.48
CA GLU A 167 -1.60 -4.90 33.30
C GLU A 167 -0.86 -6.17 33.74
N GLY A 168 -0.11 -6.81 32.82
CA GLY A 168 0.72 -7.98 33.13
C GLY A 168 1.82 -7.68 34.17
N LEU A 169 2.52 -6.56 34.03
CA LEU A 169 3.50 -6.10 35.04
C LEU A 169 2.84 -5.84 36.40
N SER A 170 1.63 -5.30 36.40
CA SER A 170 0.87 -5.00 37.62
C SER A 170 0.34 -6.25 38.33
N SER A 171 0.05 -7.34 37.60
CA SER A 171 -0.32 -8.63 38.19
C SER A 171 0.87 -9.38 38.78
N ASP A 172 2.03 -9.36 38.13
CA ASP A 172 3.23 -10.05 38.63
C ASP A 172 3.78 -9.40 39.91
N THR A 173 3.61 -8.08 40.06
CA THR A 173 4.04 -7.35 41.25
C THR A 173 3.17 -7.65 42.49
N LYS A 174 1.97 -8.21 42.32
CA LYS A 174 1.06 -8.58 43.44
C LYS A 174 1.29 -9.98 44.01
N HIS A 175 2.21 -10.76 43.42
CA HIS A 175 2.52 -12.13 43.84
C HIS A 175 3.95 -12.33 44.38
N ASN A 176 4.66 -11.24 44.68
CA ASN A 176 5.91 -11.27 45.47
C ASN A 176 5.72 -10.58 46.84
#